data_AF-A0A2W2DAY3-F1
#
_entry.id   AF-A0A2W2DAY3-F1
#
_cell.length_a   1.000
_cell.length_b   1.000
_cell.length_c   1.000
_cell.angle_alpha   90.00
_cell.angle_beta   90.00
_cell.angle_gamma   90.00
#
_symmetry.space_group_name_H-M   'P 1'
#
loop_
_entity.id
_entity.type
_entity.pdbx_description
1 polymer ?
#
loop_
_entity_poly.entity_id
_entity_poly.type
_entity_poly.pdbx_seq_one_letter_code
_entity_poly.pdbx_strand_id
1 'polypeptide(L)'
;MVNPVQGCPKGCTYCYLKDLGLTRAKPVVLATPAETLQQLLDSPYYHPVLVLALYTCTDALATPVTRAHLTGLLDVLGDSEVRNPVCLITKCAVPDDIVDCIARNRAKGLPILVYLSYSGLGPDIERGIDHEALRGNFPRLHAAGIPVIHYWRPALPENSTPDIIEHVMDWASRYAVCSVAVGTKVKPTAFDQMTTVWPALADPDLDPQAADSVWPRRTWEWLRDVPNRYHGHPIFQTNSCALAYVLGRADRAGVYNTPTCLAANRCPAGQRNRCRAAVPRQQPITYADIAERLARIGHESVSFTFNPGTRTVVLGEALPLRARHNLAQVLAVTVRSPDHPDERYWPGRLSGAQPLVID
;
A
#
# COMPACT_ATOMS: atom_id res chain seq x y z
N MET A 1 9.89 0.54 2.52
CA MET A 1 9.28 -0.44 3.45
C MET A 1 10.31 -0.76 4.50
N VAL A 2 9.92 -0.93 5.76
CA VAL A 2 10.84 -1.21 6.87
C VAL A 2 10.34 -2.46 7.58
N ASN A 3 11.13 -3.54 7.52
CA ASN A 3 10.71 -4.89 7.93
C ASN A 3 11.69 -5.48 8.96
N PRO A 4 11.78 -4.90 10.18
CA PRO A 4 12.73 -5.35 11.20
C PRO A 4 12.26 -6.64 11.89
N VAL A 5 11.01 -7.03 11.66
CA VAL A 5 10.45 -8.31 12.10
C VAL A 5 9.77 -8.97 10.90
N GLN A 6 10.04 -10.26 10.70
CA GLN A 6 9.51 -11.02 9.56
C GLN A 6 8.92 -12.35 10.00
N GLY A 7 7.89 -12.81 9.29
CA GLY A 7 7.14 -14.01 9.61
C GLY A 7 5.82 -13.66 10.29
N CYS A 8 4.72 -14.21 9.79
CA CYS A 8 3.37 -13.97 10.30
C CYS A 8 2.72 -15.29 10.70
N PRO A 9 2.18 -15.43 11.93
CA PRO A 9 1.53 -16.66 12.35
C PRO A 9 0.16 -16.88 11.70
N LYS A 10 -0.38 -15.87 10.99
CA LYS A 10 -1.68 -15.95 10.32
C LYS A 10 -1.60 -16.80 9.05
N GLY A 11 -2.73 -17.39 8.67
CA GLY A 11 -2.81 -18.43 7.66
C GLY A 11 -3.71 -18.11 6.47
N CYS A 12 -3.80 -16.84 6.06
CA CYS A 12 -4.61 -16.43 4.91
C CYS A 12 -4.21 -17.19 3.64
N THR A 13 -5.16 -17.82 2.95
CA THR A 13 -4.88 -18.70 1.81
C THR A 13 -4.27 -17.97 0.61
N TYR A 14 -4.59 -16.69 0.43
CA TYR A 14 -4.07 -15.80 -0.62
C TYR A 14 -2.76 -15.07 -0.24
N CYS A 15 -2.17 -15.36 0.94
CA CYS A 15 -1.07 -14.56 1.47
C CYS A 15 0.17 -14.59 0.55
N TYR A 16 0.62 -13.41 0.10
CA TYR A 16 1.82 -13.30 -0.74
C TYR A 16 3.13 -13.63 -0.01
N LEU A 17 3.09 -13.70 1.33
CA LEU A 17 4.26 -14.07 2.14
C LEU A 17 4.54 -15.58 2.07
N LYS A 18 3.65 -16.38 1.49
CA LYS A 18 3.83 -17.83 1.35
C LYS A 18 5.06 -18.16 0.50
N ASP A 19 5.25 -17.45 -0.62
CA ASP A 19 6.42 -17.60 -1.50
C ASP A 19 7.75 -17.24 -0.83
N LEU A 20 7.70 -16.48 0.28
CA LEU A 20 8.87 -16.12 1.07
C LEU A 20 9.08 -17.07 2.27
N GLY A 21 8.23 -18.08 2.45
CA GLY A 21 8.25 -18.95 3.64
C GLY A 21 7.81 -18.24 4.93
N LEU A 22 7.12 -17.10 4.83
CA LEU A 22 6.79 -16.23 5.97
C LEU A 22 5.31 -16.30 6.41
N THR A 23 4.50 -17.18 5.80
CA THR A 23 3.10 -17.43 6.20
C THR A 23 3.03 -18.59 7.19
N ARG A 24 2.18 -18.51 8.23
CA ARG A 24 2.17 -19.45 9.37
C ARG A 24 3.56 -19.62 10.01
N ALA A 25 4.38 -18.59 9.94
CA ALA A 25 5.73 -18.57 10.48
C ALA A 25 5.77 -17.82 11.81
N LYS A 26 6.62 -18.27 12.75
CA LYS A 26 6.91 -17.52 13.96
C LYS A 26 7.65 -16.23 13.59
N PRO A 27 7.21 -15.06 14.06
CA PRO A 27 7.93 -13.82 13.80
C PRO A 27 9.36 -13.86 14.37
N VAL A 28 10.33 -13.44 13.57
CA VAL A 28 11.74 -13.31 13.93
C VAL A 28 12.14 -11.84 13.89
N VAL A 29 12.73 -11.35 14.97
CA VAL A 29 13.31 -10.01 15.04
C VAL A 29 14.68 -10.03 14.39
N LEU A 30 14.86 -9.20 13.36
CA LEU A 30 16.08 -9.08 12.56
C LEU A 30 16.93 -7.87 12.96
N ALA A 31 16.29 -6.84 13.53
CA ALA A 31 16.93 -5.65 14.06
C ALA A 31 16.09 -5.15 15.23
N THR A 32 16.73 -4.64 16.28
CA THR A 32 16.04 -3.93 17.37
C THR A 32 15.44 -2.60 16.87
N PRO A 33 14.53 -1.97 17.64
CA PRO A 33 14.04 -0.62 17.32
C PRO A 33 15.12 0.42 17.02
N ALA A 34 16.19 0.47 17.82
CA ALA A 34 17.28 1.43 17.65
C ALA A 34 18.11 1.11 16.39
N GLU A 35 18.47 -0.16 16.18
CA GLU A 35 19.17 -0.59 14.96
C GLU A 35 18.32 -0.35 13.72
N THR A 36 16.99 -0.50 13.82
CA THR A 36 16.07 -0.22 12.72
C THR A 36 16.10 1.25 12.32
N LEU A 37 16.12 2.19 13.28
CA LEU A 37 16.26 3.62 12.99
C LEU A 37 17.60 3.91 12.32
N GLN A 38 18.70 3.34 12.84
CA GLN A 38 20.02 3.53 12.27
C GLN A 38 20.09 3.02 10.81
N GLN A 39 19.67 1.77 10.58
CA GLN A 39 19.62 1.18 9.24
C GLN A 39 18.69 1.94 8.28
N LEU A 40 17.59 2.50 8.80
CA LEU A 40 16.70 3.34 8.01
C LEU A 40 17.43 4.59 7.53
N LEU A 41 18.09 5.33 8.42
CA LEU A 41 18.79 6.58 8.10
C LEU A 41 20.01 6.36 7.21
N ASP A 42 20.72 5.25 7.40
CA ASP A 42 21.87 4.86 6.60
C ASP A 42 21.49 4.34 5.21
N SER A 43 20.21 4.03 4.98
CA SER A 43 19.77 3.47 3.71
C SER A 43 19.89 4.50 2.58
N PRO A 44 20.51 4.16 1.43
CA PRO A 44 20.52 5.04 0.26
C PRO A 44 19.10 5.35 -0.27
N TYR A 45 18.14 4.45 0.01
CA TYR A 45 16.75 4.61 -0.37
C TYR A 45 15.93 5.48 0.59
N TYR A 46 16.49 5.88 1.73
CA TYR A 46 15.80 6.80 2.64
C TYR A 46 15.68 8.20 2.02
N HIS A 47 14.53 8.83 2.25
CA HIS A 47 14.27 10.22 1.92
C HIS A 47 13.09 10.74 2.77
N PRO A 48 13.17 11.94 3.35
CA PRO A 48 12.20 12.44 4.34
C PRO A 48 10.77 12.64 3.77
N VAL A 49 10.61 12.80 2.46
CA VAL A 49 9.29 12.99 1.82
C VAL A 49 8.47 11.69 1.69
N LEU A 50 9.13 10.53 1.81
CA LEU A 50 8.51 9.22 1.57
C LEU A 50 7.65 8.78 2.76
N VAL A 51 6.77 7.81 2.52
CA VAL A 51 5.99 7.15 3.58
C VAL A 51 6.72 5.87 4.01
N LEU A 52 6.83 5.66 5.31
CA LEU A 52 7.36 4.43 5.89
C LEU A 52 6.21 3.45 6.11
N ALA A 53 6.08 2.48 5.22
CA ALA A 53 5.27 1.29 5.48
C ALA A 53 6.08 0.33 6.36
N LEU A 54 5.64 0.15 7.61
CA LEU A 54 6.29 -0.74 8.56
C LEU A 54 5.67 -2.14 8.51
N TYR A 55 6.48 -3.16 8.79
CA TYR A 55 6.03 -4.55 9.00
C TYR A 55 5.27 -5.17 7.83
N THR A 56 5.59 -4.82 6.58
CA THR A 56 5.00 -5.48 5.41
C THR A 56 5.37 -6.96 5.28
N CYS A 57 6.33 -7.49 6.05
CA CYS A 57 6.67 -8.91 6.09
C CYS A 57 6.18 -9.65 7.35
N THR A 58 5.28 -9.04 8.12
CA THR A 58 4.58 -9.66 9.25
C THR A 58 3.23 -8.95 9.48
N ASP A 59 2.51 -9.26 10.55
CA ASP A 59 1.49 -8.36 11.09
C ASP A 59 1.98 -7.92 12.47
N ALA A 60 2.24 -6.62 12.62
CA ALA A 60 2.86 -6.06 13.81
C ALA A 60 2.08 -6.34 15.11
N LEU A 61 0.79 -6.65 14.99
CA LEU A 61 -0.12 -6.86 16.11
C LEU A 61 -0.42 -8.35 16.38
N ALA A 62 0.12 -9.26 15.57
CA ALA A 62 -0.21 -10.68 15.66
C ALA A 62 0.34 -11.38 16.91
N THR A 63 1.42 -10.89 17.52
CA THR A 63 2.06 -11.53 18.69
C THR A 63 2.49 -10.51 19.74
N PRO A 64 2.72 -10.89 21.01
CA PRO A 64 3.33 -10.00 22.00
C PRO A 64 4.70 -9.46 21.57
N VAL A 65 5.54 -10.29 20.94
CA VAL A 65 6.89 -9.89 20.49
C VAL A 65 6.82 -8.81 19.41
N THR A 66 5.96 -8.98 18.41
CA THR A 66 5.78 -7.99 17.34
C THR A 66 5.20 -6.67 17.89
N ARG A 67 4.28 -6.73 18.86
CA ARG A 67 3.68 -5.56 19.52
C ARG A 67 4.69 -4.77 20.36
N ALA A 68 5.50 -5.48 21.14
CA ALA A 68 6.57 -4.87 21.92
C ALA A 68 7.58 -4.15 21.01
N HIS A 69 7.97 -4.81 19.91
CA HIS A 69 8.85 -4.19 18.92
C HIS A 69 8.21 -2.98 18.25
N LEU A 70 6.94 -3.05 17.84
CA LEU A 70 6.22 -1.92 17.26
C LEU A 70 6.25 -0.71 18.19
N THR A 71 5.91 -0.93 19.47
CA THR A 71 5.89 0.12 20.50
C THR A 71 7.26 0.78 20.62
N GLY A 72 8.31 -0.03 20.80
CA GLY A 72 9.69 0.49 20.90
C GLY A 72 10.13 1.23 19.63
N LEU A 73 9.76 0.75 18.44
CA LEU A 73 10.11 1.42 17.18
C LEU A 73 9.36 2.74 17.00
N LEU A 74 8.09 2.82 17.36
CA LEU A 74 7.34 4.08 17.30
C LEU A 74 7.91 5.10 18.27
N ASP A 75 8.29 4.70 19.49
CA ASP A 75 8.91 5.60 20.46
C ASP A 75 10.29 6.09 19.98
N VAL A 76 11.14 5.19 19.48
CA VAL A 76 12.46 5.55 18.90
C VAL A 76 12.30 6.51 17.71
N LEU A 77 11.33 6.27 16.83
CA LEU A 77 11.05 7.19 15.71
C LEU A 77 10.53 8.53 16.21
N GLY A 78 9.62 8.53 17.19
CA GLY A 78 9.02 9.74 17.76
C GLY A 78 10.02 10.63 18.50
N ASP A 79 11.06 10.03 19.09
CA ASP A 79 12.16 10.75 19.77
C ASP A 79 13.29 11.19 18.83
N SER A 80 13.22 10.81 17.55
CA SER A 80 14.20 11.20 16.52
C SER A 80 13.74 12.42 15.71
N GLU A 81 14.55 12.85 14.74
CA GLU A 81 14.19 13.87 13.74
C GLU A 81 13.33 13.32 12.58
N VAL A 82 13.05 12.02 12.56
CA VAL A 82 12.26 11.40 11.48
C VAL A 82 10.82 11.91 11.54
N ARG A 83 10.36 12.52 10.46
CA ARG A 83 8.97 13.00 10.29
C ARG A 83 8.28 12.42 9.05
N ASN A 84 8.86 11.36 8.48
CA ASN A 84 8.17 10.59 7.46
C ASN A 84 6.83 10.08 8.00
N PRO A 85 5.74 10.18 7.22
CA PRO A 85 4.49 9.53 7.60
C PRO A 85 4.69 8.02 7.73
N VAL A 86 4.21 7.45 8.83
CA VAL A 86 4.26 6.03 9.15
C VAL A 86 2.91 5.40 8.84
N CYS A 87 2.94 4.30 8.11
CA CYS A 87 1.78 3.49 7.78
C CYS A 87 1.93 2.12 8.44
N LEU A 88 0.94 1.75 9.26
CA LEU A 88 0.78 0.43 9.85
C LEU A 88 -0.35 -0.29 9.14
N ILE A 89 -0.16 -1.54 8.75
CA ILE A 89 -1.20 -2.36 8.10
C ILE A 89 -1.45 -3.58 8.99
N THR A 90 -2.71 -3.86 9.33
CA THR A 90 -3.04 -5.00 10.19
C THR A 90 -4.40 -5.61 9.86
N LYS A 91 -4.53 -6.90 10.18
CA LYS A 91 -5.79 -7.65 10.29
C LYS A 91 -6.11 -8.04 11.74
N CYS A 92 -5.28 -7.66 12.70
CA CYS A 92 -5.43 -8.06 14.09
C CYS A 92 -6.07 -6.95 14.92
N ALA A 93 -6.50 -7.29 16.14
CA ALA A 93 -6.92 -6.31 17.13
C ALA A 93 -5.81 -5.29 17.41
N VAL A 94 -6.18 -4.02 17.57
CA VAL A 94 -5.31 -2.95 18.08
C VAL A 94 -5.69 -2.74 19.55
N PRO A 95 -4.93 -3.25 20.53
CA PRO A 95 -5.25 -3.06 21.94
C PRO A 95 -4.98 -1.61 22.38
N ASP A 96 -5.53 -1.22 23.54
CA ASP A 96 -5.50 0.18 24.00
C ASP A 96 -4.08 0.72 24.21
N ASP A 97 -3.16 -0.11 24.70
CA ASP A 97 -1.74 0.24 24.87
C ASP A 97 -1.08 0.66 23.54
N ILE A 98 -1.44 0.01 22.43
CA ILE A 98 -0.99 0.36 21.09
C ILE A 98 -1.66 1.65 20.60
N VAL A 99 -2.94 1.86 20.89
CA VAL A 99 -3.65 3.12 20.57
C VAL A 99 -2.96 4.29 21.28
N ASP A 100 -2.66 4.15 22.56
CA ASP A 100 -1.97 5.15 23.38
C ASP A 100 -0.54 5.41 22.87
N CYS A 101 0.18 4.36 22.47
CA CYS A 101 1.50 4.49 21.85
C CYS A 101 1.45 5.29 20.55
N ILE A 102 0.48 5.01 19.67
CA ILE A 102 0.28 5.75 18.42
C ILE A 102 -0.06 7.21 18.74
N ALA A 103 -1.00 7.46 19.65
CA ALA A 103 -1.43 8.81 20.02
C ALA A 103 -0.27 9.63 20.60
N ARG A 104 0.51 9.06 21.53
CA ARG A 104 1.69 9.69 22.12
C ARG A 104 2.72 10.10 21.07
N ASN A 105 3.06 9.21 20.13
CA ASN A 105 4.07 9.54 19.11
C ASN A 105 3.54 10.51 18.06
N ARG A 106 2.24 10.51 17.77
CA ARG A 106 1.61 11.57 16.97
C ARG A 106 1.66 12.93 17.64
N ALA A 107 1.52 13.00 18.97
CA ALA A 107 1.67 14.24 19.72
C ALA A 107 3.11 14.81 19.67
N LYS A 108 4.12 13.94 19.48
CA LYS A 108 5.52 14.33 19.20
C LYS A 108 5.76 14.80 17.76
N GLY A 109 4.73 14.79 16.91
CA GLY A 109 4.81 15.23 15.52
C GLY A 109 5.12 14.12 14.51
N LEU A 110 5.20 12.84 14.91
CA LEU A 110 5.35 11.73 13.98
C LEU A 110 3.98 11.39 13.35
N PRO A 111 3.76 11.62 12.03
CA PRO A 111 2.45 11.32 11.43
C PRO A 111 2.27 9.81 11.34
N ILE A 112 1.28 9.24 12.05
CA ILE A 112 0.97 7.80 12.02
C ILE A 112 -0.47 7.61 11.56
N LEU A 113 -0.67 6.68 10.62
CA LEU A 113 -1.97 6.23 10.15
C LEU A 113 -2.04 4.71 10.10
N VAL A 114 -3.26 4.17 10.15
CA VAL A 114 -3.51 2.73 10.22
C VAL A 114 -4.36 2.29 9.02
N TYR A 115 -3.88 1.26 8.34
CA TYR A 115 -4.63 0.52 7.35
C TYR A 115 -5.25 -0.70 8.04
N LEU A 116 -6.58 -0.76 8.06
CA LEU A 116 -7.30 -1.95 8.50
C LEU A 116 -7.68 -2.78 7.28
N SER A 117 -7.07 -3.95 7.13
CA SER A 117 -7.35 -4.88 6.04
C SER A 117 -8.61 -5.69 6.30
N TYR A 118 -9.76 -5.05 6.09
CA TYR A 118 -11.08 -5.66 6.22
C TYR A 118 -11.66 -5.90 4.81
N SER A 119 -11.78 -7.15 4.39
CA SER A 119 -12.14 -7.50 3.01
C SER A 119 -13.59 -7.97 2.85
N GLY A 120 -14.21 -8.43 3.95
CA GLY A 120 -15.45 -9.21 3.92
C GLY A 120 -15.22 -10.72 3.77
N LEU A 121 -13.97 -11.17 3.64
CA LEU A 121 -13.64 -12.60 3.59
C LEU A 121 -13.79 -13.26 4.96
N GLY A 122 -14.23 -14.51 4.96
CA GLY A 122 -14.46 -15.30 6.16
C GLY A 122 -13.24 -16.08 6.67
N PRO A 123 -13.37 -16.80 7.80
CA PRO A 123 -12.29 -17.54 8.44
C PRO A 123 -11.74 -18.71 7.61
N ASP A 124 -12.51 -19.23 6.65
CA ASP A 124 -12.06 -20.31 5.76
C ASP A 124 -10.88 -19.89 4.88
N ILE A 125 -10.90 -18.61 4.47
CA ILE A 125 -9.88 -17.95 3.66
C ILE A 125 -8.87 -17.25 4.57
N GLU A 126 -9.33 -16.46 5.54
CA GLU A 126 -8.51 -15.65 6.44
C GLU A 126 -8.25 -16.35 7.78
N ARG A 127 -7.59 -17.51 7.73
CA ARG A 127 -7.40 -18.35 8.92
C ARG A 127 -6.55 -17.67 10.00
N GLY A 128 -7.06 -17.71 11.23
CA GLY A 128 -6.42 -17.13 12.41
C GLY A 128 -6.65 -15.62 12.58
N ILE A 129 -7.50 -15.01 11.76
CA ILE A 129 -7.95 -13.63 11.93
C ILE A 129 -9.21 -13.64 12.82
N ASP A 130 -9.24 -12.71 13.78
CA ASP A 130 -10.44 -12.40 14.55
C ASP A 130 -11.13 -11.20 13.87
N HIS A 131 -12.13 -11.50 13.04
CA HIS A 131 -12.83 -10.49 12.24
C HIS A 131 -13.70 -9.56 13.09
N GLU A 132 -14.17 -10.00 14.25
CA GLU A 132 -14.93 -9.13 15.15
C GLU A 132 -14.01 -8.10 15.80
N ALA A 133 -12.87 -8.54 16.34
CA ALA A 133 -11.88 -7.63 16.89
C ALA A 133 -11.30 -6.67 15.83
N LEU A 134 -11.08 -7.16 14.60
CA LEU A 134 -10.69 -6.31 13.48
C LEU A 134 -11.72 -5.21 13.19
N ARG A 135 -13.02 -5.56 13.13
CA ARG A 135 -14.09 -4.57 12.93
C ARG A 135 -14.18 -3.60 14.11
N GLY A 136 -13.96 -4.07 15.33
CA GLY A 136 -13.94 -3.26 16.55
C GLY A 136 -12.83 -2.20 16.58
N ASN A 137 -11.76 -2.37 15.79
CA ASN A 137 -10.71 -1.35 15.67
C ASN A 137 -11.21 -0.06 15.01
N PHE A 138 -12.16 -0.13 14.08
CA PHE A 138 -12.64 1.04 13.32
C PHE A 138 -13.18 2.16 14.25
N PRO A 139 -14.22 1.92 15.08
CA PRO A 139 -14.72 2.95 16.00
C PRO A 139 -13.69 3.37 17.05
N ARG A 140 -12.86 2.45 17.55
CA ARG A 140 -11.84 2.74 18.58
C ARG A 140 -10.75 3.69 18.05
N LEU A 141 -10.20 3.40 16.87
CA LEU A 141 -9.20 4.27 16.24
C LEU A 141 -9.81 5.61 15.81
N HIS A 142 -11.06 5.61 15.33
CA HIS A 142 -11.79 6.83 14.99
C HIS A 142 -11.98 7.74 16.22
N ALA A 143 -12.42 7.19 17.35
CA ALA A 143 -12.59 7.92 18.60
C ALA A 143 -11.27 8.49 19.14
N ALA A 144 -10.15 7.78 18.94
CA ALA A 144 -8.80 8.25 19.26
C ALA A 144 -8.24 9.28 18.26
N GLY A 145 -9.00 9.65 17.21
CA GLY A 145 -8.57 10.58 16.18
C GLY A 145 -7.42 10.04 15.30
N ILE A 146 -7.21 8.72 15.26
CA ILE A 146 -6.19 8.05 14.44
C ILE A 146 -6.75 7.84 13.03
N PRO A 147 -6.11 8.39 11.98
CA PRO A 147 -6.60 8.22 10.62
C PRO A 147 -6.58 6.74 10.21
N VAL A 148 -7.75 6.21 9.90
CA VAL A 148 -7.93 4.87 9.37
C VAL A 148 -8.12 4.93 7.87
N ILE A 149 -7.35 4.13 7.13
CA ILE A 149 -7.61 3.78 5.74
C ILE A 149 -8.19 2.37 5.74
N HIS A 150 -9.39 2.22 5.20
CA HIS A 150 -9.97 0.91 4.97
C HIS A 150 -9.24 0.25 3.80
N TYR A 151 -8.48 -0.82 4.07
CA TYR A 151 -7.72 -1.51 3.04
C TYR A 151 -8.50 -2.69 2.49
N TRP A 152 -9.34 -2.41 1.50
CA TRP A 152 -10.29 -3.35 0.92
C TRP A 152 -9.61 -4.24 -0.12
N ARG A 153 -8.97 -5.30 0.38
CA ARG A 153 -8.27 -6.29 -0.45
C ARG A 153 -8.09 -7.63 0.28
N PRO A 154 -7.91 -8.74 -0.46
CA PRO A 154 -8.06 -8.86 -1.91
C PRO A 154 -9.53 -8.86 -2.34
N ALA A 155 -9.78 -8.67 -3.65
CA ALA A 155 -11.09 -8.92 -4.25
C ALA A 155 -11.13 -10.35 -4.80
N LEU A 156 -11.96 -11.20 -4.20
CA LEU A 156 -12.17 -12.61 -4.56
C LEU A 156 -13.67 -12.86 -4.78
N PRO A 157 -14.07 -13.93 -5.47
CA PRO A 157 -15.49 -14.26 -5.64
C PRO A 157 -16.28 -14.27 -4.32
N GLU A 158 -15.67 -14.77 -3.25
CA GLU A 158 -16.30 -14.98 -1.95
C GLU A 158 -16.65 -13.68 -1.21
N ASN A 159 -15.99 -12.56 -1.52
CA ASN A 159 -16.34 -11.24 -0.96
C ASN A 159 -16.93 -10.27 -1.99
N SER A 160 -17.42 -10.80 -3.12
CA SER A 160 -17.91 -9.98 -4.25
C SER A 160 -19.43 -10.05 -4.45
N THR A 161 -20.17 -10.58 -3.49
CA THR A 161 -21.63 -10.47 -3.49
C THR A 161 -22.06 -9.07 -3.06
N PRO A 162 -23.18 -8.52 -3.59
CA PRO A 162 -23.68 -7.20 -3.18
C PRO A 162 -23.82 -7.07 -1.66
N ASP A 163 -24.41 -8.07 -0.98
CA ASP A 163 -24.61 -8.03 0.48
C ASP A 163 -23.29 -7.92 1.26
N ILE A 164 -22.23 -8.64 0.84
CA ILE A 164 -20.92 -8.57 1.51
C ILE A 164 -20.25 -7.22 1.24
N ILE A 165 -20.29 -6.76 -0.01
CA ILE A 165 -19.72 -5.47 -0.40
C ILE A 165 -20.39 -4.35 0.42
N GLU A 166 -21.72 -4.33 0.46
CA GLU A 166 -22.50 -3.33 1.19
C GLU A 166 -22.29 -3.43 2.69
N HIS A 167 -22.23 -4.65 3.27
CA HIS A 167 -21.93 -4.85 4.68
C HIS A 167 -20.56 -4.25 5.05
N VAL A 168 -19.53 -4.53 4.25
CA VAL A 168 -18.17 -4.02 4.46
C VAL A 168 -18.16 -2.49 4.35
N MET A 169 -18.78 -1.94 3.31
CA MET A 169 -18.78 -0.50 3.04
C MET A 169 -19.64 0.28 4.02
N ASP A 170 -20.78 -0.26 4.46
CA ASP A 170 -21.62 0.32 5.51
C ASP A 170 -20.87 0.44 6.84
N TRP A 171 -19.97 -0.50 7.14
CA TRP A 171 -19.14 -0.42 8.33
C TRP A 171 -17.96 0.54 8.14
N ALA A 172 -17.17 0.33 7.10
CA ALA A 172 -15.92 1.06 6.89
C ALA A 172 -16.14 2.56 6.67
N SER A 173 -17.17 2.94 5.90
CA SER A 173 -17.45 4.35 5.57
C SER A 173 -17.88 5.20 6.76
N ARG A 174 -18.30 4.59 7.88
CA ARG A 174 -18.66 5.32 9.11
C ARG A 174 -17.44 5.85 9.87
N TYR A 175 -16.29 5.21 9.72
CA TYR A 175 -15.14 5.42 10.61
C TYR A 175 -13.83 5.70 9.87
N ALA A 176 -13.62 5.07 8.71
CA ALA A 176 -12.41 5.26 7.92
C ALA A 176 -12.49 6.55 7.12
N VAL A 177 -11.33 7.19 6.92
CA VAL A 177 -11.22 8.44 6.16
C VAL A 177 -11.42 8.19 4.66
N CYS A 178 -11.00 7.02 4.17
CA CYS A 178 -11.23 6.56 2.80
C CYS A 178 -11.04 5.04 2.71
N SER A 179 -11.44 4.47 1.57
CA SER A 179 -11.11 3.09 1.18
C SER A 179 -10.00 3.06 0.14
N VAL A 180 -9.11 2.07 0.25
CA VAL A 180 -8.23 1.64 -0.82
C VAL A 180 -8.69 0.27 -1.31
N ALA A 181 -9.27 0.21 -2.50
CA ALA A 181 -9.72 -1.03 -3.13
C ALA A 181 -8.63 -1.57 -4.05
N VAL A 182 -8.18 -2.81 -3.83
CA VAL A 182 -7.15 -3.44 -4.67
C VAL A 182 -7.57 -4.85 -5.04
N GLY A 183 -7.58 -5.13 -6.34
CA GLY A 183 -7.86 -6.45 -6.88
C GLY A 183 -6.78 -7.45 -6.50
N THR A 184 -7.08 -8.72 -6.74
CA THR A 184 -6.19 -9.81 -6.42
C THR A 184 -4.92 -9.74 -7.26
N LYS A 185 -3.76 -9.76 -6.60
CA LYS A 185 -2.46 -9.74 -7.27
C LYS A 185 -2.00 -11.17 -7.47
N VAL A 186 -1.76 -11.58 -8.71
CA VAL A 186 -1.30 -12.93 -9.05
C VAL A 186 0.16 -12.84 -9.46
N LYS A 187 1.05 -13.35 -8.61
CA LYS A 187 2.47 -13.42 -8.93
C LYS A 187 2.76 -14.69 -9.73
N PRO A 188 3.80 -14.69 -10.59
CA PRO A 188 4.29 -15.91 -11.22
C PRO A 188 4.50 -17.07 -10.23
N THR A 189 5.17 -16.79 -9.11
CA THR A 189 5.49 -17.77 -8.06
C THR A 189 4.30 -18.22 -7.21
N ALA A 190 3.18 -17.50 -7.27
CA ALA A 190 1.99 -17.78 -6.46
C ALA A 190 0.82 -18.34 -7.29
N PHE A 191 1.03 -18.64 -8.58
CA PHE A 191 -0.06 -19.00 -9.48
C PHE A 191 -0.87 -20.20 -8.99
N ASP A 192 -0.22 -21.32 -8.65
CA ASP A 192 -0.88 -22.53 -8.13
C ASP A 192 -1.64 -22.28 -6.83
N GLN A 193 -1.08 -21.43 -5.95
CA GLN A 193 -1.77 -21.01 -4.74
C GLN A 193 -3.03 -20.21 -5.09
N MET A 194 -2.95 -19.31 -6.06
CA MET A 194 -4.06 -18.45 -6.44
C MET A 194 -5.15 -19.20 -7.21
N THR A 195 -4.81 -20.16 -8.07
CA THR A 195 -5.79 -21.02 -8.75
C THR A 195 -6.48 -21.99 -7.77
N THR A 196 -5.81 -22.36 -6.66
CA THR A 196 -6.49 -23.09 -5.57
C THR A 196 -7.56 -22.24 -4.88
N VAL A 197 -7.32 -20.94 -4.73
CA VAL A 197 -8.28 -20.00 -4.11
C VAL A 197 -9.36 -19.57 -5.10
N TRP A 198 -9.00 -19.37 -6.36
CA TRP A 198 -9.89 -18.92 -7.42
C TRP A 198 -9.63 -19.72 -8.70
N PRO A 199 -10.30 -20.89 -8.87
CA PRO A 199 -10.05 -21.81 -9.97
C PRO A 199 -10.17 -21.23 -11.38
N ALA A 200 -11.03 -20.24 -11.59
CA ALA A 200 -11.21 -19.57 -12.88
C ALA A 200 -9.92 -18.90 -13.40
N LEU A 201 -8.95 -18.60 -12.53
CA LEU A 201 -7.64 -18.07 -12.94
C LEU A 201 -6.82 -19.05 -13.80
N ALA A 202 -7.18 -20.34 -13.84
CA ALA A 202 -6.50 -21.37 -14.61
C ALA A 202 -6.99 -21.49 -16.07
N ASP A 203 -7.97 -20.68 -16.48
CA ASP A 203 -8.44 -20.66 -17.87
C ASP A 203 -7.28 -20.27 -18.82
N PRO A 204 -6.99 -21.09 -19.85
CA PRO A 204 -5.87 -20.85 -20.76
C PRO A 204 -6.00 -19.56 -21.61
N ASP A 205 -7.21 -18.99 -21.72
CA ASP A 205 -7.44 -17.73 -22.44
C ASP A 205 -7.17 -16.49 -21.56
N LEU A 206 -6.83 -16.70 -20.28
CA LEU A 206 -6.49 -15.63 -19.34
C LEU A 206 -4.99 -15.54 -19.08
N ASP A 207 -4.50 -14.30 -18.94
CA ASP A 207 -3.15 -14.02 -18.42
C ASP A 207 -3.22 -13.17 -17.14
N PRO A 208 -3.53 -13.80 -15.99
CA PRO A 208 -3.62 -13.08 -14.72
C PRO A 208 -2.26 -12.61 -14.19
N GLN A 209 -1.14 -13.15 -14.69
CA GLN A 209 0.21 -12.78 -14.27
C GLN A 209 0.69 -11.51 -14.98
N ALA A 210 0.24 -11.24 -16.21
CA ALA A 210 0.47 -9.99 -16.92
C ALA A 210 -0.48 -8.85 -16.48
N ALA A 211 -1.59 -9.18 -15.81
CA ALA A 211 -2.55 -8.19 -15.33
C ALA A 211 -2.01 -7.35 -14.16
N ASP A 212 -2.45 -6.10 -14.04
CA ASP A 212 -2.18 -5.32 -12.83
C ASP A 212 -2.78 -6.01 -11.61
N SER A 213 -4.04 -6.40 -11.72
CA SER A 213 -4.80 -7.10 -10.70
C SER A 213 -5.99 -7.80 -11.35
N VAL A 214 -6.44 -8.88 -10.73
CA VAL A 214 -7.65 -9.60 -11.13
C VAL A 214 -8.82 -9.19 -10.24
N TRP A 215 -9.97 -8.97 -10.86
CA TRP A 215 -11.19 -8.49 -10.20
C TRP A 215 -12.38 -9.37 -10.54
N PRO A 216 -13.20 -9.75 -9.55
CA PRO A 216 -14.51 -10.31 -9.81
C PRO A 216 -15.38 -9.25 -10.50
N ARG A 217 -16.09 -9.62 -11.56
CA ARG A 217 -16.89 -8.68 -12.36
C ARG A 217 -17.83 -7.86 -11.51
N ARG A 218 -18.52 -8.49 -10.56
CA ARG A 218 -19.45 -7.83 -9.64
C ARG A 218 -18.81 -6.72 -8.81
N THR A 219 -17.63 -6.97 -8.24
CA THR A 219 -16.90 -5.94 -7.47
C THR A 219 -16.41 -4.82 -8.39
N TRP A 220 -15.95 -5.16 -9.60
CA TRP A 220 -15.51 -4.18 -10.58
C TRP A 220 -16.64 -3.24 -11.01
N GLU A 221 -17.81 -3.80 -11.33
CA GLU A 221 -19.03 -3.04 -11.68
C GLU A 221 -19.51 -2.20 -10.50
N TRP A 222 -19.54 -2.74 -9.28
CA TRP A 222 -19.90 -1.98 -8.09
C TRP A 222 -18.98 -0.76 -7.87
N LEU A 223 -17.67 -0.89 -8.11
CA LEU A 223 -16.74 0.25 -8.02
C LEU A 223 -17.00 1.31 -9.11
N ARG A 224 -17.52 0.91 -10.27
CA ARG A 224 -17.92 1.82 -11.36
C ARG A 224 -19.25 2.51 -11.09
N ASP A 225 -20.11 1.91 -10.27
CA ASP A 225 -21.46 2.40 -9.94
C ASP A 225 -21.72 2.44 -8.42
N VAL A 226 -20.75 2.98 -7.66
CA VAL A 226 -20.83 3.10 -6.19
C VAL A 226 -22.12 3.81 -5.79
N PRO A 227 -22.95 3.21 -4.91
CA PRO A 227 -24.21 3.79 -4.47
C PRO A 227 -24.06 5.20 -3.88
N ASN A 228 -25.04 6.07 -4.15
CA ASN A 228 -25.06 7.47 -3.68
C ASN A 228 -24.85 7.62 -2.17
N ARG A 229 -25.29 6.65 -1.36
CA ARG A 229 -25.11 6.65 0.10
C ARG A 229 -23.63 6.69 0.54
N TYR A 230 -22.70 6.28 -0.33
CA TYR A 230 -21.26 6.32 -0.06
C TYR A 230 -20.53 7.51 -0.71
N HIS A 231 -21.24 8.48 -1.30
CA HIS A 231 -20.60 9.62 -1.98
C HIS A 231 -19.69 10.47 -1.08
N GLY A 232 -19.96 10.50 0.23
CA GLY A 232 -19.11 11.17 1.21
C GLY A 232 -17.81 10.42 1.53
N HIS A 233 -17.66 9.18 1.07
CA HIS A 233 -16.53 8.31 1.39
C HIS A 233 -15.64 8.06 0.16
N PRO A 234 -14.44 8.67 0.08
CA PRO A 234 -13.54 8.47 -1.04
C PRO A 234 -13.08 7.01 -1.17
N ILE A 235 -13.04 6.51 -2.40
CA ILE A 235 -12.52 5.19 -2.74
C ILE A 235 -11.41 5.33 -3.76
N PHE A 236 -10.22 4.86 -3.43
CA PHE A 236 -9.04 4.90 -4.28
C PHE A 236 -8.65 3.49 -4.71
N GLN A 237 -8.25 3.32 -5.96
CA GLN A 237 -7.53 2.13 -6.43
C GLN A 237 -6.00 2.31 -6.36
N THR A 238 -5.53 3.45 -5.83
CA THR A 238 -4.10 3.73 -5.63
C THR A 238 -3.79 4.11 -4.19
N ASN A 239 -2.78 3.44 -3.61
CA ASN A 239 -2.26 3.79 -2.29
C ASN A 239 -1.71 5.22 -2.25
N SER A 240 -1.06 5.69 -3.32
CA SER A 240 -0.44 7.01 -3.36
C SER A 240 -1.47 8.14 -3.21
N CYS A 241 -2.64 8.02 -3.86
CA CYS A 241 -3.70 9.02 -3.78
C CYS A 241 -4.44 8.97 -2.45
N ALA A 242 -4.69 7.78 -1.90
CA ALA A 242 -5.28 7.66 -0.56
C ALA A 242 -4.38 8.25 0.52
N LEU A 243 -3.08 7.93 0.48
CA LEU A 243 -2.09 8.53 1.37
C LEU A 243 -2.02 10.04 1.19
N ALA A 244 -2.01 10.53 -0.04
CA ALA A 244 -2.01 11.97 -0.31
C ALA A 244 -3.25 12.65 0.27
N TYR A 245 -4.43 12.04 0.10
CA TYR A 245 -5.69 12.52 0.65
C TYR A 245 -5.67 12.61 2.18
N VAL A 246 -5.35 11.50 2.85
CA VAL A 246 -5.32 11.43 4.34
C VAL A 246 -4.25 12.35 4.93
N LEU A 247 -3.10 12.48 4.26
CA LEU A 247 -1.99 13.32 4.72
C LEU A 247 -2.13 14.80 4.32
N GLY A 248 -3.26 15.22 3.73
CA GLY A 248 -3.44 16.63 3.42
C GLY A 248 -2.57 17.15 2.26
N ARG A 249 -2.00 16.29 1.42
CA ARG A 249 -0.98 16.64 0.41
C ARG A 249 -1.36 16.24 -1.02
N ALA A 250 -0.62 16.72 -2.02
CA ALA A 250 -0.79 16.28 -3.40
C ALA A 250 -0.20 14.88 -3.64
N ASP A 251 -0.76 14.15 -4.61
CA ASP A 251 -0.18 12.89 -5.07
C ASP A 251 1.22 13.14 -5.67
N ARG A 252 2.16 12.24 -5.35
CA ARG A 252 3.55 12.29 -5.84
C ARG A 252 3.87 11.19 -6.84
N ALA A 253 2.93 10.29 -7.10
CA ALA A 253 3.14 9.15 -7.99
C ALA A 253 2.76 9.45 -9.45
N GLY A 254 2.48 10.72 -9.78
CA GLY A 254 2.11 11.14 -11.13
C GLY A 254 0.71 10.67 -11.54
N VAL A 255 -0.19 10.42 -10.58
CA VAL A 255 -1.53 9.88 -10.87
C VAL A 255 -2.47 10.97 -11.37
N TYR A 256 -2.26 12.24 -11.00
CA TYR A 256 -3.15 13.33 -11.37
C TYR A 256 -3.42 13.40 -12.88
N ASN A 257 -4.69 13.56 -13.26
CA ASN A 257 -5.16 13.61 -14.64
C ASN A 257 -4.90 12.36 -15.52
N THR A 258 -4.43 11.25 -14.94
CA THR A 258 -4.38 9.96 -15.63
C THR A 258 -5.75 9.29 -15.67
N PRO A 259 -5.99 8.27 -16.53
CA PRO A 259 -7.20 7.45 -16.47
C PRO A 259 -7.46 6.87 -15.08
N THR A 260 -6.41 6.51 -14.33
CA THR A 260 -6.54 6.06 -12.94
C THR A 260 -7.12 7.14 -12.03
N CYS A 261 -6.70 8.40 -12.19
CA CYS A 261 -7.28 9.51 -11.44
C CYS A 261 -8.72 9.80 -11.86
N LEU A 262 -9.02 9.78 -13.16
CA LEU A 262 -10.31 10.21 -13.70
C LEU A 262 -11.40 9.15 -13.58
N ALA A 263 -11.06 7.87 -13.80
CA ALA A 263 -12.03 6.79 -13.90
C ALA A 263 -11.94 5.75 -12.77
N ALA A 264 -10.74 5.45 -12.26
CA ALA A 264 -10.58 4.41 -11.23
C ALA A 264 -10.72 4.95 -9.80
N ASN A 265 -10.19 6.15 -9.54
CA ASN A 265 -10.27 6.80 -8.23
C ASN A 265 -11.52 7.66 -8.10
N ARG A 266 -12.37 7.37 -7.10
CA ARG A 266 -13.45 8.23 -6.61
C ARG A 266 -12.89 9.33 -5.72
N CYS A 267 -12.02 10.16 -6.30
CA CYS A 267 -11.29 11.21 -5.61
C CYS A 267 -12.16 12.47 -5.44
N PRO A 268 -12.29 13.03 -4.21
CA PRO A 268 -13.10 14.22 -3.96
C PRO A 268 -12.50 15.47 -4.64
N ALA A 269 -13.36 16.42 -5.00
CA ALA A 269 -12.95 17.64 -5.70
C ALA A 269 -11.85 18.42 -4.96
N GLY A 270 -11.92 18.49 -3.62
CA GLY A 270 -10.90 19.15 -2.81
C GLY A 270 -9.50 18.55 -2.98
N GLN A 271 -9.38 17.21 -3.04
CA GLN A 271 -8.11 16.55 -3.28
C GLN A 271 -7.63 16.74 -4.72
N ARG A 272 -8.53 16.68 -5.71
CA ARG A 272 -8.18 16.97 -7.11
C ARG A 272 -7.66 18.40 -7.28
N ASN A 273 -8.29 19.37 -6.63
CA ASN A 273 -7.87 20.77 -6.62
C ASN A 273 -6.48 20.93 -5.99
N ARG A 274 -6.20 20.21 -4.89
CA ARG A 274 -4.87 20.18 -4.25
C ARG A 274 -3.80 19.64 -5.20
N CYS A 275 -4.08 18.53 -5.90
CA CYS A 275 -3.16 18.01 -6.91
C CYS A 275 -2.96 19.01 -8.06
N ARG A 276 -4.03 19.59 -8.60
CA ARG A 276 -3.96 20.61 -9.67
C ARG A 276 -3.09 21.80 -9.27
N ALA A 277 -3.29 22.31 -8.07
CA ALA A 277 -2.54 23.46 -7.55
C ALA A 277 -1.08 23.15 -7.21
N ALA A 278 -0.74 21.86 -7.04
CA ALA A 278 0.63 21.43 -6.82
C ALA A 278 1.44 21.35 -8.12
N VAL A 279 0.83 20.96 -9.25
CA VAL A 279 1.51 20.82 -10.55
C VAL A 279 2.37 22.05 -10.91
N PRO A 280 1.86 23.29 -10.95
CA PRO A 280 2.68 24.46 -11.32
C PRO A 280 3.69 24.84 -10.24
N ARG A 281 3.56 24.31 -9.01
CA ARG A 281 4.47 24.58 -7.87
C ARG A 281 5.52 23.47 -7.69
N GLN A 282 5.48 22.43 -8.52
CA GLN A 282 6.51 21.40 -8.47
C GLN A 282 7.83 22.04 -8.86
N GLN A 283 8.85 21.84 -8.03
CA GLN A 283 10.19 22.30 -8.37
C GLN A 283 10.60 21.68 -9.72
N PRO A 284 11.22 22.48 -10.61
CA PRO A 284 11.84 21.95 -11.81
C PRO A 284 12.81 20.85 -11.42
N ILE A 285 12.84 19.79 -12.22
CA ILE A 285 13.83 18.73 -12.08
C ILE A 285 14.77 18.81 -13.25
N THR A 286 16.04 18.69 -12.94
CA THR A 286 17.14 18.73 -13.89
C THR A 286 17.65 17.32 -14.15
N TYR A 287 18.44 17.17 -15.22
CA TYR A 287 19.20 15.96 -15.45
C TYR A 287 20.16 15.66 -14.29
N ALA A 288 20.71 16.70 -13.64
CA ALA A 288 21.60 16.54 -12.49
C ALA A 288 20.87 15.92 -11.29
N ASP A 289 19.65 16.36 -10.97
CA ASP A 289 18.86 15.80 -9.86
C ASP A 289 18.58 14.29 -10.06
N ILE A 290 18.29 13.89 -11.30
CA ILE A 290 18.05 12.49 -11.66
C ILE A 290 19.34 11.68 -11.53
N ALA A 291 20.45 12.18 -12.09
CA ALA A 291 21.76 11.54 -12.02
C ALA A 291 22.25 11.40 -10.58
N GLU A 292 22.15 12.45 -9.76
CA GLU A 292 22.50 12.43 -8.34
C GLU A 292 21.65 11.40 -7.59
N ARG A 293 20.34 11.36 -7.86
CA ARG A 293 19.48 10.39 -7.19
C ARG A 293 19.83 8.95 -7.58
N LEU A 294 20.10 8.69 -8.86
CA LEU A 294 20.53 7.38 -9.36
C LEU A 294 21.86 6.97 -8.74
N ALA A 295 22.87 7.86 -8.70
CA ALA A 295 24.15 7.62 -8.04
C ALA A 295 23.96 7.29 -6.56
N ARG A 296 23.14 8.08 -5.84
CA ARG A 296 22.85 7.84 -4.42
C ARG A 296 22.26 6.45 -4.14
N ILE A 297 21.49 5.89 -5.08
CA ILE A 297 20.91 4.55 -4.95
C ILE A 297 21.73 3.44 -5.63
N GLY A 298 22.98 3.74 -6.02
CA GLY A 298 23.96 2.78 -6.55
C GLY A 298 23.80 2.47 -8.04
N HIS A 299 23.30 3.43 -8.83
CA HIS A 299 22.99 3.26 -10.24
C HIS A 299 23.54 4.42 -11.10
N GLU A 300 24.73 4.97 -10.78
CA GLU A 300 25.31 6.12 -11.51
C GLU A 300 25.60 5.87 -13.00
N SER A 301 25.83 4.61 -13.40
CA SER A 301 26.15 4.25 -14.78
C SER A 301 24.93 4.14 -15.69
N VAL A 302 23.72 4.15 -15.14
CA VAL A 302 22.49 3.93 -15.91
C VAL A 302 22.21 5.14 -16.79
N SER A 303 22.16 4.89 -18.10
CA SER A 303 21.72 5.89 -19.06
C SER A 303 20.23 6.19 -18.91
N PHE A 304 19.83 7.45 -19.11
CA PHE A 304 18.43 7.84 -19.10
C PHE A 304 18.17 9.03 -20.02
N THR A 305 16.91 9.15 -20.47
CA THR A 305 16.39 10.38 -21.07
C THR A 305 15.34 10.99 -20.14
N PHE A 306 15.19 12.31 -20.18
CA PHE A 306 14.19 13.02 -19.37
C PHE A 306 13.40 13.99 -20.23
N ASN A 307 12.07 13.86 -20.18
CA ASN A 307 11.14 14.83 -20.75
C ASN A 307 10.63 15.75 -19.62
N PRO A 308 11.07 17.03 -19.58
CA PRO A 308 10.65 17.96 -18.53
C PRO A 308 9.16 18.28 -18.57
N GLY A 309 8.57 18.35 -19.77
CA GLY A 309 7.15 18.69 -19.96
C GLY A 309 6.20 17.63 -19.39
N THR A 310 6.54 16.36 -19.55
CA THR A 310 5.75 15.25 -18.98
C THR A 310 6.31 14.70 -17.67
N ARG A 311 7.42 15.27 -17.17
CA ARG A 311 8.18 14.77 -16.02
C ARG A 311 8.41 13.26 -16.08
N THR A 312 8.80 12.77 -17.25
CA THR A 312 9.00 11.33 -17.49
C THR A 312 10.48 11.05 -17.67
N VAL A 313 10.99 10.13 -16.86
CA VAL A 313 12.33 9.55 -16.97
C VAL A 313 12.21 8.20 -17.67
N VAL A 314 12.96 8.01 -18.75
CA VAL A 314 13.06 6.71 -19.44
C VAL A 314 14.47 6.18 -19.21
N LEU A 315 14.58 5.08 -18.48
CA LEU A 315 15.84 4.40 -18.19
C LEU A 315 16.23 3.53 -19.40
N GLY A 316 17.51 3.57 -19.78
CA GLY A 316 18.06 2.73 -20.86
C GLY A 316 18.24 1.27 -20.44
N GLU A 317 18.23 0.98 -19.14
CA GLU A 317 18.46 -0.34 -18.57
C GLU A 317 17.37 -0.70 -17.56
N ALA A 318 17.19 -2.00 -17.33
CA ALA A 318 16.27 -2.50 -16.33
C ALA A 318 16.83 -2.25 -14.92
N LEU A 319 16.02 -1.64 -14.05
CA LEU A 319 16.37 -1.46 -12.64
C LEU A 319 15.43 -2.25 -11.72
N PRO A 320 15.92 -2.70 -10.54
CA PRO A 320 15.05 -3.32 -9.55
C PRO A 320 13.87 -2.41 -9.19
N LEU A 321 12.68 -2.98 -8.97
CA LEU A 321 11.46 -2.23 -8.66
C LEU A 321 11.63 -1.20 -7.53
N ARG A 322 12.40 -1.54 -6.50
CA ARG A 322 12.71 -0.63 -5.38
C ARG A 322 13.39 0.66 -5.84
N ALA A 323 14.30 0.58 -6.80
CA ALA A 323 15.04 1.73 -7.33
C ALA A 323 14.13 2.61 -8.20
N ARG A 324 13.37 1.98 -9.10
CA ARG A 324 12.39 2.66 -9.95
C ARG A 324 11.34 3.42 -9.13
N HIS A 325 10.76 2.76 -8.13
CA HIS A 325 9.79 3.39 -7.24
C HIS A 325 10.40 4.49 -6.38
N ASN A 326 11.62 4.30 -5.89
CA ASN A 326 12.30 5.32 -5.11
C ASN A 326 12.55 6.59 -5.95
N LEU A 327 13.10 6.44 -7.15
CA LEU A 327 13.31 7.55 -8.09
C LEU A 327 11.99 8.28 -8.38
N ALA A 328 10.94 7.53 -8.74
CA ALA A 328 9.63 8.08 -9.03
C ALA A 328 9.04 8.91 -7.88
N GLN A 329 9.09 8.40 -6.64
CA GLN A 329 8.47 9.06 -5.49
C GLN A 329 9.28 10.23 -4.92
N VAL A 330 10.62 10.11 -4.90
CA VAL A 330 11.52 11.16 -4.41
C VAL A 330 11.45 12.36 -5.33
N LEU A 331 11.56 12.13 -6.64
CA LEU A 331 11.56 13.18 -7.66
C LEU A 331 10.13 13.56 -8.12
N ALA A 332 9.09 12.82 -7.72
CA ALA A 332 7.73 13.02 -8.23
C ALA A 332 7.71 13.05 -9.78
N VAL A 333 8.27 12.00 -10.38
CA VAL A 333 8.38 11.78 -11.83
C VAL A 333 7.77 10.44 -12.21
N THR A 334 7.34 10.31 -13.46
CA THR A 334 7.02 9.00 -14.03
C THR A 334 8.31 8.32 -14.45
N VAL A 335 8.50 7.05 -14.08
CA VAL A 335 9.67 6.25 -14.50
C VAL A 335 9.21 5.16 -15.45
N ARG A 336 9.80 5.15 -16.65
CA ARG A 336 9.69 4.07 -17.63
C ARG A 336 11.03 3.33 -17.67
N SER A 337 11.00 2.02 -17.71
CA SER A 337 12.19 1.18 -17.67
C SER A 337 11.86 -0.16 -18.34
N PRO A 338 12.83 -0.80 -19.00
CA PRO A 338 12.71 -2.20 -19.41
C PRO A 338 12.35 -3.11 -18.23
N ASP A 339 11.74 -4.25 -18.52
CA ASP A 339 11.45 -5.25 -17.49
C ASP A 339 12.75 -5.84 -16.94
N HIS A 340 12.81 -5.98 -15.62
CA HIS A 340 13.96 -6.57 -14.95
C HIS A 340 13.81 -8.10 -14.99
N PRO A 341 14.85 -8.86 -15.41
CA PRO A 341 14.74 -10.32 -15.59
C PRO A 341 14.36 -11.05 -14.29
N ASP A 342 14.83 -10.53 -13.14
CA ASP A 342 14.48 -11.06 -11.81
C ASP A 342 13.25 -10.39 -11.18
N GLU A 343 12.39 -9.69 -11.94
CA GLU A 343 11.20 -9.05 -11.38
C GLU A 343 10.21 -10.11 -10.87
N ARG A 344 10.03 -10.15 -9.54
CA ARG A 344 9.14 -11.11 -8.85
C ARG A 344 7.79 -10.52 -8.43
N TYR A 345 7.52 -9.27 -8.81
CA TYR A 345 6.27 -8.57 -8.51
C TYR A 345 5.35 -8.54 -9.74
N TRP A 346 4.06 -8.34 -9.48
CA TRP A 346 3.05 -8.15 -10.52
C TRP A 346 3.30 -6.83 -11.28
N PRO A 347 2.95 -6.76 -12.58
CA PRO A 347 2.93 -5.51 -13.32
C PRO A 347 2.03 -4.46 -12.64
N GLY A 348 2.41 -3.19 -12.66
CA GLY A 348 1.60 -2.14 -12.04
C GLY A 348 0.73 -1.40 -13.06
N ARG A 349 -0.43 -0.90 -12.66
CA ARG A 349 -1.23 0.00 -13.52
C ARG A 349 -0.43 1.22 -14.00
N LEU A 350 0.48 1.74 -13.17
CA LEU A 350 1.34 2.85 -13.54
C LEU A 350 2.41 2.46 -14.58
N SER A 351 2.77 1.18 -14.71
CA SER A 351 3.63 0.68 -15.79
C SER A 351 2.86 0.34 -17.07
N GLY A 352 1.53 0.53 -17.09
CA GLY A 352 0.68 0.31 -18.27
C GLY A 352 -0.18 -0.95 -18.21
N ALA A 353 0.04 -1.82 -17.21
CA ALA A 353 -0.74 -3.05 -17.06
C ALA A 353 -2.22 -2.76 -16.81
N GLN A 354 -3.09 -3.55 -17.42
CA GLN A 354 -4.53 -3.42 -17.28
C GLN A 354 -5.07 -4.39 -16.22
N PRO A 355 -6.17 -4.03 -15.55
CA PRO A 355 -6.88 -4.99 -14.71
C PRO A 355 -7.49 -6.09 -15.57
N LEU A 356 -7.48 -7.31 -15.06
CA LEU A 356 -8.23 -8.43 -15.62
C LEU A 356 -9.55 -8.57 -14.85
N VAL A 357 -10.67 -8.65 -15.56
CA VAL A 357 -12.00 -8.76 -14.96
C VAL A 357 -12.61 -10.08 -15.38
N ILE A 358 -12.92 -10.93 -14.41
CA ILE A 358 -13.45 -12.28 -14.63
C ILE A 358 -14.66 -12.53 -13.74
N ASP A 359 -15.49 -13.49 -14.13
CA ASP A 359 -16.73 -13.84 -13.41
C ASP A 359 -16.50 -14.76 -12.20
#